data_AF-A0A2N6F1S0-F1
#
_entry.id   AF-A0A2N6F1S0-F1
#
_cell.length_a   1.000
_cell.length_b   1.000
_cell.length_c   1.000
_cell.angle_alpha   90.00
_cell.angle_beta   90.00
_cell.angle_gamma   90.00
#
_symmetry.space_group_name_H-M   'P 1'
#
loop_
_entity.id
_entity.type
_entity.pdbx_description
1 polymer ?
#
loop_
_entity_poly.entity_id
_entity_poly.type
_entity_poly.pdbx_seq_one_letter_code
_entity_poly.pdbx_strand_id
1 'polypeptide(L)'
;MAALIDPAQAKESASIESGAAGQLLRFWIDNRLKVIIVLARAEGSRYASFEHDYIQAMTQQALVHLPLTHPDFDDSKIFRFVFNARLADTVKGIVSILETFDQEQDIRDAFALGWTYHFAGISAVIMQCRRGGEL
;
A
#
# COMPACT_ATOMS: atom_id res chain seq x y z
N MET A 1 13.41 -9.18 0.85
CA MET A 1 12.41 -9.43 1.91
C MET A 1 11.97 -8.06 2.43
N ALA A 2 10.73 -7.66 2.17
CA ALA A 2 10.17 -6.44 2.72
C ALA A 2 9.53 -6.77 4.06
N ALA A 3 10.07 -6.24 5.15
CA ALA A 3 9.48 -6.36 6.48
C ALA A 3 8.34 -5.33 6.60
N LEU A 4 7.21 -5.74 7.20
CA LEU A 4 6.21 -4.78 7.67
C LEU A 4 6.88 -3.85 8.68
N ILE A 5 6.81 -2.54 8.41
CA ILE A 5 7.36 -1.50 9.27
C ILE A 5 6.55 -1.42 10.57
N ASP A 6 7.26 -1.35 11.70
CA ASP A 6 6.71 -1.17 13.05
C ASP A 6 6.11 0.24 13.22
N PRO A 7 4.84 0.37 13.66
CA PRO A 7 4.16 1.66 13.84
C PRO A 7 4.81 2.59 14.89
N ALA A 8 5.69 2.08 15.77
CA ALA A 8 6.48 2.94 16.66
C ALA A 8 7.58 3.74 15.93
N GLN A 9 7.89 3.38 14.67
CA GLN A 9 8.86 4.06 13.81
C GLN A 9 8.23 5.11 12.87
N ALA A 10 6.92 5.37 12.98
CA ALA A 10 6.21 6.40 12.22
C ALA A 10 6.68 7.85 12.48
N LYS A 11 7.69 8.04 13.35
CA LYS A 11 8.34 9.32 13.63
C LYS A 11 9.55 9.61 12.73
N GLU A 12 9.79 8.80 11.71
CA GLU A 12 10.94 8.95 10.83
C GLU A 12 10.49 9.25 9.39
N SER A 13 10.18 10.51 9.15
CA SER A 13 10.04 11.11 7.81
C SER A 13 11.30 10.88 6.94
N ALA A 14 12.42 10.47 7.54
CA ALA A 14 13.65 10.03 6.86
C ALA A 14 13.59 8.56 6.33
N SER A 15 12.60 7.75 6.73
CA SER A 15 12.50 6.33 6.33
C SER A 15 11.80 6.11 4.98
N ILE A 16 11.08 7.11 4.46
CA ILE A 16 10.47 7.00 3.11
C ILE A 16 11.55 7.08 2.02
N GLU A 17 12.71 7.68 2.31
CA GLU A 17 13.78 7.86 1.32
C GLU A 17 14.84 6.76 1.34
N SER A 18 14.88 5.94 2.40
CA SER A 18 15.86 4.88 2.58
C SER A 18 15.21 3.48 2.57
N GLY A 19 15.99 2.45 2.27
CA GLY A 19 15.50 1.07 2.21
C GLY A 19 14.58 0.76 1.02
N ALA A 20 13.83 -0.35 1.11
CA ALA A 20 13.04 -0.87 0.01
C ALA A 20 11.87 0.06 -0.39
N ALA A 21 11.26 0.76 0.57
CA ALA A 21 10.18 1.70 0.31
C ALA A 21 10.66 2.91 -0.50
N GLY A 22 11.81 3.49 -0.15
CA GLY A 22 12.41 4.58 -0.91
C GLY A 22 12.88 4.19 -2.30
N GLN A 23 13.37 2.96 -2.48
CA GLN A 23 13.70 2.43 -3.81
C GLN A 23 12.45 2.29 -4.69
N LEU A 24 11.34 1.80 -4.12
CA LEU A 24 10.08 1.67 -4.84
C LEU A 24 9.50 3.03 -5.21
N LEU A 25 9.52 3.99 -4.29
CA LEU A 25 9.08 5.37 -4.56
C LEU A 25 9.94 6.02 -5.66
N ARG A 26 11.27 5.89 -5.58
CA ARG A 26 12.17 6.39 -6.63
C ARG A 26 11.89 5.74 -7.99
N PHE A 27 11.71 4.42 -8.02
CA PHE A 27 11.32 3.72 -9.24
C PHE A 27 10.01 4.27 -9.84
N TRP A 28 9.02 4.57 -8.99
CA TRP A 28 7.77 5.16 -9.45
C TRP A 28 7.94 6.56 -10.02
N ILE A 29 8.75 7.40 -9.38
CA ILE A 29 9.06 8.75 -9.87
C ILE A 29 9.79 8.67 -11.22
N ASP A 30 10.84 7.85 -11.31
CA ASP A 30 11.65 7.67 -12.52
C ASP A 30 10.85 7.09 -13.70
N ASN A 31 9.79 6.32 -13.41
CA ASN A 31 8.93 5.67 -14.41
C ASN A 31 7.48 6.15 -14.36
N ARG A 32 7.24 7.37 -13.86
CA ARG A 32 5.91 7.91 -13.54
C ARG A 32 4.82 7.57 -14.55
N LEU A 33 5.03 7.92 -15.82
CA LEU A 33 4.04 7.68 -16.87
C LEU A 33 3.78 6.18 -17.09
N LYS A 34 4.81 5.34 -17.08
CA LYS A 34 4.66 3.90 -17.23
C LYS A 34 3.88 3.32 -16.06
N VAL A 35 4.16 3.78 -14.84
CA VAL A 35 3.47 3.34 -13.63
C VAL A 35 1.99 3.70 -13.67
N ILE A 36 1.65 4.94 -14.03
CA ILE A 36 0.25 5.36 -14.24
C ILE A 36 -0.43 4.46 -15.28
N ILE A 37 0.23 4.19 -16.40
CA ILE A 37 -0.32 3.36 -17.47
C ILE A 37 -0.61 1.95 -16.96
N VAL A 38 0.36 1.27 -16.34
CA VAL A 38 0.18 -0.13 -15.93
C VAL A 38 -0.79 -0.27 -14.75
N LEU A 39 -0.88 0.72 -13.87
CA LEU A 39 -1.74 0.67 -12.68
C LEU A 39 -3.16 1.19 -12.90
N ALA A 40 -3.42 2.03 -13.90
CA ALA A 40 -4.75 2.63 -14.07
C ALA A 40 -5.24 2.79 -15.51
N ARG A 41 -4.36 2.63 -16.51
CA ARG A 41 -4.72 2.87 -17.93
C ARG A 41 -4.27 1.74 -18.86
N ALA A 42 -4.24 0.52 -18.32
CA ALA A 42 -3.79 -0.66 -19.04
C ALA A 42 -4.92 -1.38 -19.79
N GLU A 43 -6.17 -0.90 -19.68
CA GLU A 43 -7.34 -1.50 -20.33
C GLU A 43 -7.13 -1.63 -21.84
N GLY A 44 -7.56 -2.77 -22.41
CA GLY A 44 -7.38 -3.09 -23.83
C GLY A 44 -5.93 -3.42 -24.23
N SER A 45 -4.97 -3.35 -23.31
CA SER A 45 -3.59 -3.77 -23.54
C SER A 45 -3.32 -5.18 -23.00
N ARG A 46 -2.15 -5.73 -23.34
CA ARG A 46 -1.65 -6.99 -22.75
C ARG A 46 -1.41 -6.92 -21.23
N TYR A 47 -1.48 -5.73 -20.64
CA TYR A 47 -1.28 -5.48 -19.21
C TYR A 47 -2.58 -5.18 -18.47
N ALA A 48 -3.75 -5.40 -19.09
CA ALA A 48 -5.04 -5.03 -18.50
C ALA A 48 -5.30 -5.64 -17.11
N SER A 49 -4.71 -6.79 -16.78
CA SER A 49 -4.84 -7.43 -15.46
C SER A 49 -3.85 -6.90 -14.42
N PHE A 50 -2.87 -6.08 -14.81
CA PHE A 50 -1.71 -5.78 -13.97
C PHE A 50 -2.10 -5.11 -12.64
N GLU A 51 -3.01 -4.14 -12.65
CA GLU A 51 -3.51 -3.51 -11.41
C GLU A 51 -4.09 -4.55 -10.44
N HIS A 52 -4.95 -5.44 -10.95
CA HIS A 52 -5.56 -6.49 -10.16
C HIS A 52 -4.51 -7.46 -9.61
N ASP A 53 -3.60 -7.92 -10.47
CA ASP A 53 -2.53 -8.86 -10.11
C ASP A 53 -1.59 -8.24 -9.05
N TYR A 54 -1.31 -6.95 -9.17
CA TYR A 54 -0.50 -6.19 -8.22
C TYR A 54 -1.18 -6.08 -6.85
N ILE A 55 -2.47 -5.74 -6.81
CA ILE A 55 -3.25 -5.70 -5.56
C ILE A 55 -3.30 -7.09 -4.92
N GLN A 56 -3.58 -8.14 -5.71
CA GLN A 56 -3.59 -9.52 -5.22
C GLN A 56 -2.23 -9.92 -4.63
N ALA A 57 -1.13 -9.59 -5.28
CA ALA A 57 0.21 -9.89 -4.78
C ALA A 57 0.48 -9.19 -3.43
N MET A 58 0.13 -7.90 -3.30
CA MET A 58 0.26 -7.17 -2.04
C MET A 58 -0.61 -7.78 -0.93
N THR A 59 -1.86 -8.14 -1.25
CA THR A 59 -2.75 -8.82 -0.31
C THR A 59 -2.15 -10.13 0.18
N GLN A 60 -1.70 -10.99 -0.75
CA GLN A 60 -1.13 -12.29 -0.39
C GLN A 60 0.10 -12.14 0.49
N GLN A 61 0.99 -11.20 0.17
CA GLN A 61 2.17 -10.92 1.00
C GLN A 61 1.78 -10.48 2.41
N ALA A 62 0.79 -9.58 2.53
CA ALA A 62 0.32 -9.15 3.84
C ALA A 62 -0.33 -10.29 4.63
N LEU A 63 -1.20 -11.10 4.01
CA LEU A 63 -1.86 -12.24 4.66
C LEU A 63 -0.88 -13.33 5.12
N VAL A 64 0.25 -13.50 4.44
CA VAL A 64 1.33 -14.40 4.89
C VAL A 64 2.04 -13.86 6.12
N HIS A 65 2.23 -12.53 6.20
CA HIS A 65 2.98 -11.92 7.29
C HIS A 65 2.14 -11.62 8.54
N LEU A 66 0.85 -11.30 8.39
CA LEU A 66 -0.03 -10.91 9.50
C LEU A 66 -0.12 -11.96 10.63
N PRO A 67 -0.27 -13.26 10.36
CA PRO A 67 -0.28 -14.28 11.42
C PRO A 67 1.06 -14.41 12.16
N LEU A 68 2.18 -14.08 11.51
CA LEU A 68 3.52 -14.14 12.11
C LEU A 68 3.74 -13.00 13.11
N THR A 69 3.14 -11.83 12.86
CA THR A 69 3.24 -10.65 13.73
C THR A 69 2.06 -10.51 14.69
N HIS A 70 0.94 -11.18 14.40
CA HIS A 70 -0.30 -11.17 15.18
C HIS A 70 -0.85 -12.60 15.31
N PRO A 71 -0.43 -13.37 16.31
CA PRO A 71 -0.86 -14.76 16.50
C PRO A 71 -2.38 -14.95 16.63
N ASP A 72 -3.08 -13.94 17.15
CA ASP A 72 -4.55 -13.94 17.33
C ASP A 72 -5.31 -13.36 16.12
N PHE A 73 -4.70 -13.36 14.94
CA PHE A 73 -5.28 -12.78 13.73
C PHE A 73 -6.42 -13.65 13.19
N ASP A 74 -7.63 -13.06 13.11
CA ASP A 74 -8.78 -13.66 12.43
C ASP A 74 -8.81 -13.29 10.93
N ASP A 75 -8.53 -14.28 10.09
CA ASP A 75 -8.58 -14.18 8.63
C ASP A 75 -10.01 -14.37 8.07
N SER A 76 -10.97 -13.64 8.63
CA SER A 76 -12.36 -13.74 8.21
C SER A 76 -12.60 -13.17 6.80
N LYS A 77 -13.69 -13.61 6.16
CA LYS A 77 -14.12 -13.08 4.86
C LYS A 77 -14.35 -11.56 4.89
N ILE A 78 -14.83 -11.04 6.03
CA ILE A 78 -15.07 -9.61 6.23
C ILE A 78 -13.75 -8.85 6.27
N PHE A 79 -12.76 -9.35 7.02
CA PHE A 79 -11.42 -8.77 7.03
C PHE A 79 -10.83 -8.71 5.63
N ARG A 80 -10.78 -9.86 4.92
CA ARG A 80 -10.21 -9.94 3.58
C ARG A 80 -10.85 -8.95 2.62
N PHE A 81 -12.17 -8.79 2.68
CA PHE A 81 -12.89 -7.81 1.87
C PHE A 81 -12.44 -6.37 2.18
N VAL A 82 -12.48 -5.97 3.45
CA VAL A 82 -12.12 -4.60 3.87
C VAL A 82 -10.65 -4.32 3.58
N PHE A 83 -9.77 -5.26 3.88
CA PHE A 83 -8.33 -5.15 3.67
C PHE A 83 -8.00 -4.99 2.17
N ASN A 84 -8.60 -5.80 1.31
CA ASN A 84 -8.45 -5.66 -0.14
C ASN A 84 -8.94 -4.31 -0.65
N ALA A 85 -10.08 -3.83 -0.16
CA ALA A 85 -10.60 -2.51 -0.53
C ALA A 85 -9.61 -1.39 -0.15
N ARG A 86 -8.99 -1.46 1.04
CA ARG A 86 -7.99 -0.47 1.46
C ARG A 86 -6.70 -0.52 0.64
N LEU A 87 -6.26 -1.72 0.24
CA LEU A 87 -5.12 -1.85 -0.66
C LEU A 87 -5.43 -1.28 -2.05
N ALA A 88 -6.62 -1.54 -2.58
CA ALA A 88 -7.06 -0.97 -3.86
C ALA A 88 -7.14 0.56 -3.79
N ASP A 89 -7.69 1.13 -2.72
CA ASP A 89 -7.74 2.58 -2.52
C ASP A 89 -6.33 3.19 -2.40
N THR A 90 -5.37 2.45 -1.86
CA THR A 90 -3.97 2.88 -1.79
C THR A 90 -3.33 2.95 -3.19
N VAL A 91 -3.61 1.98 -4.07
CA VAL A 91 -3.15 2.01 -5.47
C VAL A 91 -3.74 3.21 -6.22
N LYS A 92 -5.04 3.49 -6.01
CA LYS A 92 -5.67 4.70 -6.57
C LYS A 92 -5.00 5.97 -6.05
N GLY A 93 -4.70 6.04 -4.75
CA GLY A 93 -3.97 7.16 -4.15
C GLY A 93 -2.58 7.36 -4.77
N ILE A 94 -1.81 6.29 -4.96
CA ILE A 94 -0.52 6.30 -5.67
C ILE A 94 -0.69 6.91 -7.06
N VAL A 95 -1.65 6.40 -7.85
CA VAL A 95 -1.89 6.89 -9.21
C VAL A 95 -2.30 8.36 -9.19
N SER A 96 -3.20 8.78 -8.31
CA SER A 96 -3.64 10.17 -8.21
C SER A 96 -2.50 11.13 -7.86
N ILE A 97 -1.62 10.77 -6.93
CA ILE A 97 -0.42 11.55 -6.60
C ILE A 97 0.46 11.68 -7.84
N LEU A 98 0.76 10.55 -8.49
CA LEU A 98 1.58 10.55 -9.69
C LEU A 98 0.92 11.37 -10.80
N GLU A 99 -0.37 11.27 -11.07
CA GLU A 99 -1.03 12.05 -12.12
C GLU A 99 -1.05 13.56 -11.83
N THR A 100 -1.16 13.96 -10.56
CA THR A 100 -1.33 15.37 -10.16
C THR A 100 -0.01 16.14 -10.18
N PHE A 101 1.08 15.53 -9.73
CA PHE A 101 2.36 16.22 -9.53
C PHE A 101 3.40 15.76 -10.54
N ASP A 102 4.10 16.72 -11.15
CA ASP A 102 5.20 16.47 -12.10
C ASP A 102 6.59 16.65 -11.47
N GLN A 103 6.71 17.50 -10.44
CA GLN A 103 7.97 17.73 -9.74
C GLN A 103 8.22 16.62 -8.73
N GLU A 104 9.45 16.10 -8.72
CA GLU A 104 9.85 15.02 -7.80
C GLU A 104 9.59 15.37 -6.33
N GLN A 105 9.90 16.60 -5.92
CA GLN A 105 9.72 17.02 -4.53
C GLN A 105 8.23 17.04 -4.14
N ASP A 106 7.36 17.56 -4.99
CA ASP A 106 5.91 17.60 -4.73
C ASP A 106 5.33 16.18 -4.62
N ILE A 107 5.82 15.25 -5.45
CA ILE A 107 5.44 13.83 -5.38
C ILE A 107 5.87 13.25 -4.03
N ARG A 108 7.13 13.47 -3.61
CA ARG A 108 7.66 12.99 -2.33
C ARG A 108 6.86 13.53 -1.15
N ASP A 109 6.57 14.82 -1.15
CA ASP A 109 5.82 15.49 -0.08
C ASP A 109 4.38 14.96 -0.02
N ALA A 110 3.73 14.79 -1.17
CA ALA A 110 2.39 14.21 -1.26
C ALA A 110 2.36 12.75 -0.76
N PHE A 111 3.37 11.95 -1.09
CA PHE A 111 3.51 10.60 -0.55
C PHE A 111 3.72 10.59 0.95
N ALA A 112 4.59 11.46 1.49
CA ALA A 112 4.83 11.54 2.93
C ALA A 112 3.55 11.92 3.70
N LEU A 113 2.77 12.87 3.18
CA LEU A 113 1.51 13.28 3.79
C LEU A 113 0.43 12.18 3.65
N GLY A 114 0.27 11.63 2.45
CA GLY A 114 -0.73 10.59 2.16
C GLY A 114 -0.47 9.28 2.91
N TRP A 115 0.80 8.91 3.09
CA TRP A 115 1.19 7.67 3.77
C TRP A 115 0.64 7.57 5.20
N THR A 116 0.65 8.69 5.92
CA THR A 116 0.12 8.75 7.29
C THR A 116 -1.35 8.33 7.35
N TYR A 117 -2.16 8.79 6.39
CA TYR A 117 -3.58 8.46 6.34
C TYR A 117 -3.83 7.01 5.93
N HIS A 118 -3.18 6.54 4.85
CA HIS A 118 -3.37 5.18 4.35
C HIS A 118 -2.88 4.12 5.35
N PHE A 119 -1.75 4.35 6.00
CA PHE A 119 -1.20 3.44 7.00
C PHE A 119 -2.07 3.38 8.26
N ALA A 120 -2.60 4.51 8.73
CA ALA A 120 -3.52 4.52 9.86
C ALA A 120 -4.79 3.70 9.56
N GLY A 121 -5.35 3.83 8.35
CA GLY A 121 -6.52 3.06 7.92
C GLY A 121 -6.25 1.55 7.88
N ILE A 122 -5.13 1.12 7.31
CA ILE A 122 -4.75 -0.30 7.25
C ILE A 122 -4.49 -0.86 8.66
N SER A 123 -3.74 -0.12 9.48
CA SER A 123 -3.43 -0.52 10.86
C SER A 123 -4.69 -0.66 11.72
N ALA A 124 -5.65 0.24 11.57
CA ALA A 124 -6.93 0.18 12.28
C ALA A 124 -7.72 -1.10 11.93
N VAL A 125 -7.74 -1.49 10.65
CA VAL A 125 -8.41 -2.73 10.21
C VAL A 125 -7.73 -3.96 10.84
N ILE A 126 -6.40 -4.02 10.82
CA ILE A 126 -5.64 -5.11 11.44
C ILE A 126 -5.90 -5.19 12.96
N MET A 127 -5.94 -4.05 13.66
CA MET A 127 -6.23 -4.00 15.09
C MET A 127 -7.65 -4.44 15.44
N GLN A 128 -8.64 -4.13 14.59
CA GLN A 128 -10.03 -4.49 14.83
C GLN A 128 -10.26 -6.01 14.69
N CYS A 129 -9.51 -6.69 13.83
CA CYS A 129 -9.54 -8.16 13.73
C CYS A 129 -9.14 -8.88 15.01
N ARG A 130 -8.30 -8.25 15.85
CA ARG A 130 -7.94 -8.81 17.16
C ARG A 130 -9.10 -8.81 18.17
N ARG A 131 -10.14 -8.00 17.95
CA ARG A 131 -11.29 -7.85 18.87
C ARG A 131 -12.53 -8.64 18.43
N GLY A 132 -12.49 -9.27 17.26
CA GLY A 132 -13.62 -10.01 16.69
C GLY A 132 -13.97 -11.33 17.40
N GLY A 133 -13.23 -11.72 18.45
CA GLY A 133 -13.55 -12.88 19.30
C GLY A 133 -14.57 -12.59 20.41
N GLU A 134 -15.08 -11.36 20.55
CA GLU A 134 -16.01 -10.95 21.61
C GLU A 134 -17.30 -10.29 21.08
N LEU A 135 -17.93 -10.86 20.06
CA LEU A 135 -19.32 -10.53 19.68
C LEU A 135 -20.22 -11.76 19.75
#